data_AF-A0A150GBE4-F1
#
_entry.id   AF-A0A150GBE4-F1
#
_cell.length_a   1.000
_cell.length_b   1.000
_cell.length_c   1.000
_cell.angle_alpha   90.00
_cell.angle_beta   90.00
_cell.angle_gamma   90.00
#
_symmetry.space_group_name_H-M   'P 1'
#
loop_
_entity.id
_entity.type
_entity.pdbx_description
1 polymer ?
#
loop_
_entity_poly.entity_id
_entity_poly.type
_entity_poly.pdbx_seq_one_letter_code
_entity_poly.pdbx_strand_id
1 'polypeptide(L)'
;MPRSSEHLSNFGVSLAWLLRFAEEHQLRQRRLTTSQVVDEIVVPATAAAGRRRYAELLAAHRDPAQRSALSAGRPFFLVSHAWARPFAETLDSLSQHFTPGEQRRWRRADAAPLPALAPAEAFLWLDVFAIDQQDRSPMQRADDLAELREVAADAEETLLVLDAAATPLTRLWCLYEAWLAGRAAAAAANAAAAAASAAAVSAGRLEPRAAPALLEPALGLGGAAAFIDVDLHRAAVSEEADRGRILAELASASAATASAASAAADPGGLAAAGQQLREALVAGLVTQLSVTGPLTPLPPPPLPPYPPAA
;
A
#
# COMPACT_ATOMS: atom_id res chain seq x y z
N MET A 1 16.89 -4.41 15.10
CA MET A 1 16.78 -5.52 14.13
C MET A 1 15.36 -5.55 13.61
N PRO A 2 15.12 -5.65 12.30
CA PRO A 2 13.77 -5.84 11.79
C PRO A 2 13.20 -7.12 12.41
N ARG A 3 12.03 -7.01 13.06
CA ARG A 3 11.26 -8.17 13.52
C ARG A 3 10.53 -8.71 12.31
N SER A 4 11.16 -9.57 11.53
CA SER A 4 10.41 -10.40 10.59
C SER A 4 9.70 -11.47 11.42
N SER A 5 8.38 -11.53 11.34
CA SER A 5 7.68 -12.73 11.75
C SER A 5 8.04 -13.88 10.80
N GLU A 6 7.59 -15.10 11.12
CA GLU A 6 7.76 -16.25 10.23
C GLU A 6 7.08 -16.04 8.87
N HIS A 7 6.05 -15.19 8.78
CA HIS A 7 5.16 -15.12 7.61
C HIS A 7 5.23 -13.82 6.81
N LEU A 8 5.45 -12.68 7.47
CA LEU A 8 5.43 -11.36 6.86
C LEU A 8 6.76 -10.63 7.04
N SER A 9 7.26 -10.07 5.95
CA SER A 9 8.44 -9.23 5.94
C SER A 9 8.06 -7.76 5.93
N ASN A 10 8.74 -6.92 6.72
CA ASN A 10 8.57 -5.46 6.67
C ASN A 10 9.48 -4.82 5.60
N PHE A 11 9.93 -5.57 4.60
CA PHE A 11 10.79 -5.04 3.55
C PHE A 11 9.96 -4.49 2.39
N GLY A 12 10.22 -3.23 2.03
CA GLY A 12 9.82 -2.68 0.74
C GLY A 12 10.83 -3.02 -0.35
N VAL A 13 10.38 -3.22 -1.57
CA VAL A 13 11.20 -3.46 -2.77
C VAL A 13 11.23 -2.21 -3.63
N SER A 14 12.40 -1.79 -4.10
CA SER A 14 12.52 -0.56 -4.89
C SER A 14 11.78 -0.67 -6.23
N LEU A 15 11.12 0.41 -6.64
CA LEU A 15 10.43 0.50 -7.93
C LEU A 15 11.40 0.22 -9.10
N ALA A 16 12.64 0.70 -9.03
CA ALA A 16 13.66 0.41 -10.03
C ALA A 16 13.92 -1.09 -10.20
N TRP A 17 13.92 -1.86 -9.10
CA TRP A 17 14.07 -3.30 -9.16
C TRP A 17 12.84 -3.98 -9.75
N LEU A 18 11.64 -3.56 -9.33
CA LEU A 18 10.38 -4.11 -9.83
C LEU A 18 10.23 -3.93 -11.36
N LEU A 19 10.67 -2.80 -11.88
CA LEU A 19 10.68 -2.55 -13.33
C LEU A 19 11.62 -3.50 -14.07
N ARG A 20 12.84 -3.73 -13.55
CA ARG A 20 13.76 -4.70 -14.13
C ARG A 20 13.23 -6.13 -14.03
N PHE A 21 12.65 -6.50 -12.89
CA PHE A 21 11.99 -7.79 -12.71
C PHE A 21 10.88 -8.00 -13.76
N ALA A 22 10.08 -6.97 -14.03
CA ALA A 22 9.03 -7.03 -15.05
C ALA A 22 9.58 -7.19 -16.48
N GLU A 23 10.70 -6.54 -16.79
CA GLU A 23 11.40 -6.67 -18.07
C GLU A 23 12.03 -8.06 -18.24
N GLU A 24 12.76 -8.53 -17.22
CA GLU A 24 13.43 -9.84 -17.20
C GLU A 24 12.44 -10.98 -17.44
N HIS A 25 11.28 -10.91 -16.80
CA HIS A 25 10.23 -11.92 -16.93
C HIS A 25 9.21 -11.64 -18.04
N GLN A 26 9.42 -10.59 -18.85
CA GLN A 26 8.58 -10.20 -19.98
C GLN A 26 7.10 -10.04 -19.61
N LEU A 27 6.82 -9.46 -18.43
CA LEU A 27 5.48 -9.44 -17.86
C LEU A 27 4.47 -8.67 -18.73
N ARG A 28 4.92 -7.62 -19.44
CA ARG A 28 4.08 -6.87 -20.38
C ARG A 28 3.68 -7.72 -21.59
N GLN A 29 4.63 -8.44 -22.19
CA GLN A 29 4.38 -9.28 -23.37
C GLN A 29 3.51 -10.49 -23.00
N ARG A 30 3.79 -11.10 -21.85
CA ARG A 30 3.08 -12.30 -21.36
C ARG A 30 1.74 -11.97 -20.72
N ARG A 31 1.53 -10.71 -20.32
CA ARG A 31 0.34 -10.21 -19.63
C ARG A 31 -0.03 -11.03 -18.39
N LEU A 32 0.97 -11.48 -17.64
CA LEU A 32 0.75 -12.27 -16.43
C LEU A 32 0.00 -11.44 -15.39
N THR A 33 -1.07 -12.02 -14.83
CA THR A 33 -1.71 -11.47 -13.63
C THR A 33 -0.77 -11.56 -12.44
N THR A 34 -1.01 -10.79 -11.38
CA THR A 34 -0.27 -10.94 -10.13
C THR A 34 -0.30 -12.39 -9.63
N SER A 35 -1.46 -13.06 -9.65
CA SER A 35 -1.56 -14.49 -9.32
C SER A 35 -0.59 -15.32 -10.16
N GLN A 36 -0.58 -15.13 -11.49
CA GLN A 36 0.34 -15.87 -12.37
C GLN A 36 1.82 -15.54 -12.10
N VAL A 37 2.16 -14.29 -11.78
CA VAL A 37 3.52 -13.92 -11.35
C VAL A 37 3.91 -14.70 -10.08
N VAL A 38 2.98 -14.87 -9.14
CA VAL A 38 3.22 -15.65 -7.93
C VAL A 38 3.46 -17.12 -8.29
N ASP A 39 2.54 -17.75 -9.03
CA ASP A 39 2.56 -19.17 -9.40
C ASP A 39 3.79 -19.53 -10.25
N GLU A 40 4.13 -18.69 -11.24
CA GLU A 40 5.10 -19.03 -12.27
C GLU A 40 6.52 -18.54 -11.95
N ILE A 41 6.66 -17.54 -11.07
CA ILE A 41 7.96 -16.89 -10.82
C ILE A 41 8.30 -16.90 -9.33
N VAL A 42 7.45 -16.31 -8.48
CA VAL A 42 7.78 -16.09 -7.07
C VAL A 42 7.92 -17.42 -6.32
N VAL A 43 6.92 -18.30 -6.41
CA VAL A 43 6.92 -19.59 -5.71
C VAL A 43 8.06 -20.48 -6.19
N PRO A 44 8.28 -20.70 -7.51
CA PRO A 44 9.41 -21.49 -7.98
C PRO A 44 10.77 -20.93 -7.54
N ALA A 45 10.97 -19.60 -7.64
CA ALA A 45 12.24 -18.98 -7.30
C ALA A 45 12.55 -19.09 -5.80
N THR A 46 11.56 -18.83 -4.94
CA THR A 46 11.73 -18.95 -3.48
C THR A 46 11.96 -20.39 -3.06
N ALA A 47 11.23 -21.35 -3.64
CA ALA A 47 11.36 -22.77 -3.31
C ALA A 47 12.73 -23.31 -3.70
N ALA A 48 13.21 -22.99 -4.91
CA ALA A 48 14.53 -23.38 -5.40
C ALA A 48 15.67 -22.85 -4.51
N ALA A 49 15.48 -21.68 -3.90
CA ALA A 49 16.47 -21.06 -3.01
C ALA A 49 16.34 -21.48 -1.53
N GLY A 50 15.36 -22.33 -1.17
CA GLY A 50 15.07 -22.66 0.22
C GLY A 50 14.70 -21.43 1.06
N ARG A 51 13.95 -20.51 0.47
CA ARG A 51 13.40 -19.29 1.09
C ARG A 51 11.89 -19.34 1.05
N ARG A 52 11.22 -18.62 1.95
CA ARG A 52 9.75 -18.57 2.00
C ARG A 52 9.19 -17.34 1.28
N ARG A 53 9.94 -16.24 1.35
CA ARG A 53 9.56 -14.93 0.82
C ARG A 53 10.53 -14.49 -0.25
N TYR A 54 10.05 -13.78 -1.26
CA TYR A 54 10.93 -13.26 -2.30
C TYR A 54 11.88 -12.20 -1.74
N ALA A 55 11.43 -11.39 -0.77
CA ALA A 55 12.28 -10.43 -0.07
C ALA A 55 13.47 -11.11 0.63
N GLU A 56 13.34 -12.34 1.13
CA GLU A 56 14.48 -13.09 1.71
C GLU A 56 15.49 -13.51 0.64
N LEU A 57 15.02 -13.83 -0.56
CA LEU A 57 15.88 -14.16 -1.70
C LEU A 57 16.73 -12.94 -2.09
N LEU A 58 16.13 -11.76 -2.14
CA LEU A 58 16.84 -10.51 -2.39
C LEU A 58 17.82 -10.17 -1.26
N ALA A 59 17.42 -10.34 0.01
CA ALA A 59 18.28 -10.06 1.16
C ALA A 59 19.52 -10.98 1.21
N ALA A 60 19.35 -12.24 0.81
CA ALA A 60 20.43 -13.22 0.76
C ALA A 60 21.28 -13.17 -0.52
N HIS A 61 20.94 -12.30 -1.48
CA HIS A 61 21.60 -12.26 -2.78
C HIS A 61 23.08 -11.80 -2.65
N ARG A 62 23.98 -12.40 -3.44
CA ARG A 62 25.42 -12.08 -3.39
C ARG A 62 25.75 -10.71 -3.98
N ASP A 63 25.03 -10.32 -5.03
CA ASP A 63 25.14 -9.00 -5.65
C ASP A 63 24.62 -7.89 -4.70
N PRO A 64 25.45 -6.91 -4.32
CA PRO A 64 25.03 -5.76 -3.54
C PRO A 64 23.88 -4.96 -4.15
N ALA A 65 23.79 -4.89 -5.49
CA ALA A 65 22.72 -4.15 -6.17
C ALA A 65 21.34 -4.80 -5.98
N GLN A 66 21.29 -6.12 -5.80
CA GLN A 66 20.06 -6.84 -5.49
C GLN A 66 19.66 -6.62 -4.02
N ARG A 67 20.62 -6.62 -3.11
CA ARG A 67 20.35 -6.34 -1.69
C ARG A 67 19.90 -4.90 -1.44
N SER A 68 20.48 -3.92 -2.15
CA SER A 68 20.09 -2.52 -2.04
C SER A 68 18.71 -2.22 -2.64
N ALA A 69 18.11 -3.17 -3.35
CA ALA A 69 16.71 -3.06 -3.76
C ALA A 69 15.73 -3.21 -2.59
N LEU A 70 16.17 -3.68 -1.43
CA LEU A 70 15.34 -3.76 -0.23
C LEU A 70 15.54 -2.56 0.69
N SER A 71 14.44 -2.10 1.26
CA SER A 71 14.46 -1.18 2.39
C SER A 71 14.08 -1.91 3.68
N ALA A 72 14.98 -1.88 4.66
CA ALA A 72 14.72 -2.29 6.02
C ALA A 72 14.47 -1.05 6.89
N GLY A 73 13.20 -0.77 7.23
CA GLY A 73 12.87 0.27 8.22
C GLY A 73 13.04 1.72 7.76
N ARG A 74 13.01 2.00 6.45
CA ARG A 74 12.68 3.34 5.94
C ARG A 74 11.19 3.38 5.59
N PRO A 75 10.57 4.57 5.55
CA PRO A 75 9.26 4.69 4.96
C PRO A 75 9.20 3.99 3.60
N PHE A 76 8.20 3.14 3.46
CA PHE A 76 7.84 2.47 2.22
C PHE A 76 6.38 2.80 1.92
N PHE A 77 5.96 2.58 0.69
CA PHE A 77 4.57 2.72 0.29
C PHE A 77 3.91 1.35 0.34
N LEU A 78 2.81 1.21 1.07
CA LEU A 78 1.98 -0.01 1.04
C LEU A 78 1.18 -0.03 -0.25
N VAL A 79 1.32 -1.06 -1.08
CA VAL A 79 0.60 -1.16 -2.35
C VAL A 79 -0.55 -2.16 -2.25
N SER A 80 -1.78 -1.65 -2.25
CA SER A 80 -3.00 -2.44 -2.32
C SER A 80 -3.46 -2.59 -3.77
N HIS A 81 -3.61 -3.82 -4.25
CA HIS A 81 -3.95 -4.09 -5.65
C HIS A 81 -4.69 -5.42 -5.84
N ALA A 82 -5.41 -5.57 -6.95
CA ALA A 82 -6.17 -6.77 -7.25
C ALA A 82 -5.32 -7.83 -7.98
N TRP A 83 -5.23 -9.03 -7.42
CA TRP A 83 -4.35 -10.08 -7.97
C TRP A 83 -4.75 -10.63 -9.35
N ALA A 84 -6.03 -10.49 -9.70
CA ALA A 84 -6.56 -10.92 -10.98
C ALA A 84 -6.16 -10.01 -12.16
N ARG A 85 -5.41 -8.93 -11.90
CA ARG A 85 -5.00 -7.94 -12.90
C ARG A 85 -3.56 -8.19 -13.37
N PRO A 86 -3.25 -7.86 -14.65
CA PRO A 86 -1.88 -7.91 -15.15
C PRO A 86 -0.93 -7.11 -14.26
N PHE A 87 0.11 -7.76 -13.73
CA PHE A 87 1.01 -7.13 -12.76
C PHE A 87 1.76 -5.93 -13.36
N ALA A 88 2.04 -5.99 -14.67
CA ALA A 88 2.67 -4.88 -15.37
C ALA A 88 1.80 -3.60 -15.37
N GLU A 89 0.47 -3.71 -15.41
CA GLU A 89 -0.43 -2.55 -15.32
C GLU A 89 -0.33 -1.89 -13.93
N THR A 90 -0.13 -2.68 -12.87
CA THR A 90 0.15 -2.16 -11.52
C THR A 90 1.45 -1.35 -11.49
N LEU A 91 2.53 -1.89 -12.08
CA LEU A 91 3.82 -1.20 -12.15
C LEU A 91 3.79 0.06 -13.01
N ASP A 92 2.96 0.07 -14.05
CA ASP A 92 2.74 1.22 -14.91
C ASP A 92 2.12 2.39 -14.12
N SER A 93 1.06 2.12 -13.34
CA SER A 93 0.43 3.10 -12.44
C SER A 93 1.41 3.64 -11.38
N LEU A 94 2.19 2.75 -10.77
CA LEU A 94 3.21 3.12 -9.79
C LEU A 94 4.29 4.01 -10.44
N SER A 95 4.77 3.63 -11.63
CA SER A 95 5.77 4.42 -12.37
C SER A 95 5.27 5.82 -12.68
N GLN A 96 4.01 5.97 -13.08
CA GLN A 96 3.40 7.26 -13.32
C GLN A 96 3.34 8.11 -12.03
N HIS A 97 2.90 7.53 -10.92
CA HIS A 97 2.80 8.19 -9.62
C HIS A 97 4.16 8.71 -9.11
N PHE A 98 5.23 7.95 -9.35
CA PHE A 98 6.60 8.33 -9.01
C PHE A 98 7.31 9.14 -10.11
N THR A 99 6.61 9.68 -11.12
CA THR A 99 7.23 10.67 -12.01
C THR A 99 7.48 11.98 -11.26
N PRO A 100 8.55 12.74 -11.59
CA PRO A 100 8.80 14.03 -10.93
C PRO A 100 7.63 15.03 -11.03
N GLY A 101 6.80 14.93 -12.08
CA GLY A 101 5.62 15.76 -12.27
C GLY A 101 4.53 15.48 -11.24
N GLU A 102 4.17 14.21 -11.07
CA GLU A 102 3.16 13.79 -10.09
C GLU A 102 3.66 13.96 -8.66
N GLN A 103 4.92 13.61 -8.38
CA GLN A 103 5.51 13.80 -7.05
C GLN A 103 5.45 15.25 -6.54
N ARG A 104 5.61 16.24 -7.42
CA ARG A 104 5.46 17.66 -7.02
C ARG A 104 4.06 18.02 -6.52
N ARG A 105 3.04 17.23 -6.86
CA ARG A 105 1.66 17.47 -6.43
C ARG A 105 1.44 16.99 -5.01
N TRP A 106 1.87 15.76 -4.69
CA TRP A 106 1.58 15.13 -3.40
C TRP A 106 2.74 15.20 -2.39
N ARG A 107 4.01 15.20 -2.85
CA ARG A 107 5.18 15.10 -1.96
C ARG A 107 5.62 16.46 -1.41
N ARG A 108 4.98 16.91 -0.34
CA ARG A 108 5.23 18.23 0.29
C ARG A 108 5.27 18.10 1.82
N ALA A 109 6.09 18.93 2.46
CA ALA A 109 6.11 19.11 3.92
C ALA A 109 5.93 20.60 4.23
N ASP A 110 4.96 20.96 5.08
CA ASP A 110 4.69 22.33 5.52
C ASP A 110 4.72 23.39 4.39
N ALA A 111 4.07 23.05 3.26
CA ALA A 111 4.01 23.81 2.01
C ALA A 111 5.31 23.92 1.18
N ALA A 112 6.43 23.33 1.62
CA ALA A 112 7.65 23.19 0.82
C ALA A 112 7.66 21.88 0.03
N PRO A 113 8.07 21.88 -1.26
CA PRO A 113 8.24 20.65 -2.02
C PRO A 113 9.39 19.84 -1.44
N LEU A 114 9.15 18.56 -1.17
CA LEU A 114 10.25 17.65 -0.85
C LEU A 114 10.95 17.21 -2.16
N PRO A 115 12.22 16.76 -2.10
CA PRO A 115 12.91 16.22 -3.26
C PRO A 115 12.12 15.06 -3.88
N ALA A 116 12.04 15.00 -5.21
CA ALA A 116 11.43 13.85 -5.88
C ALA A 116 12.29 12.61 -5.64
N LEU A 117 11.65 11.51 -5.26
CA LEU A 117 12.28 10.20 -5.14
C LEU A 117 12.62 9.67 -6.53
N ALA A 118 13.86 9.23 -6.75
CA ALA A 118 14.16 8.40 -7.90
C ALA A 118 13.50 7.02 -7.75
N PRO A 119 13.28 6.25 -8.85
CA PRO A 119 12.72 4.90 -8.75
C PRO A 119 13.52 3.94 -7.85
N ALA A 120 14.82 4.17 -7.66
CA ALA A 120 15.66 3.39 -6.75
C ALA A 120 15.47 3.77 -5.27
N GLU A 121 14.81 4.90 -4.99
CA GLU A 121 14.55 5.44 -3.65
C GLU A 121 13.10 5.26 -3.21
N ALA A 122 12.20 4.94 -4.16
CA ALA A 122 10.81 4.60 -3.89
C ALA A 122 10.70 3.10 -3.56
N PHE A 123 10.56 2.77 -2.29
CA PHE A 123 10.42 1.39 -1.81
C PHE A 123 8.95 1.05 -1.60
N LEU A 124 8.52 -0.06 -2.21
CA LEU A 124 7.13 -0.49 -2.27
C LEU A 124 6.97 -1.80 -1.53
N TRP A 125 6.10 -1.81 -0.52
CA TRP A 125 5.68 -3.05 0.11
C TRP A 125 4.55 -3.66 -0.72
N LEU A 126 4.81 -4.86 -1.23
CA LEU A 126 3.92 -5.63 -2.09
C LEU A 126 3.80 -7.02 -1.48
N ASP A 127 2.58 -7.41 -1.16
CA ASP A 127 2.23 -8.69 -0.53
C ASP A 127 2.90 -9.90 -1.22
N VAL A 128 2.92 -9.93 -2.56
CA VAL A 128 3.52 -11.01 -3.34
C VAL A 128 5.02 -11.22 -3.11
N PHE A 129 5.75 -10.18 -2.69
CA PHE A 129 7.18 -10.30 -2.40
C PHE A 129 7.47 -10.37 -0.89
N ALA A 130 6.56 -9.84 -0.07
CA ALA A 130 6.72 -9.69 1.37
C ALA A 130 6.16 -10.85 2.21
N ILE A 131 5.18 -11.59 1.69
CA ILE A 131 4.50 -12.68 2.40
C ILE A 131 5.00 -14.05 1.89
N ASP A 132 4.99 -15.07 2.75
CA ASP A 132 5.24 -16.47 2.36
C ASP A 132 4.20 -16.93 1.33
N GLN A 133 4.64 -17.18 0.09
CA GLN A 133 3.75 -17.57 -1.02
C GLN A 133 3.69 -19.08 -1.24
N GLN A 134 4.53 -19.86 -0.55
CA GLN A 134 4.62 -21.31 -0.73
C GLN A 134 3.52 -22.02 0.05
N ASP A 135 3.25 -21.55 1.26
CA ASP A 135 2.12 -21.99 2.04
C ASP A 135 0.91 -21.12 1.69
N ARG A 136 0.17 -21.52 0.64
CA ARG A 136 -1.10 -20.90 0.28
C ARG A 136 -2.23 -21.25 1.23
N SER A 137 -1.99 -22.08 2.25
CA SER A 137 -2.90 -22.08 3.37
C SER A 137 -2.95 -20.62 3.82
N PRO A 138 -4.11 -19.95 3.73
CA PRO A 138 -4.20 -18.49 3.85
C PRO A 138 -3.53 -18.07 5.15
N MET A 139 -3.23 -16.79 5.29
CA MET A 139 -2.79 -16.09 6.50
C MET A 139 -3.61 -16.48 7.75
N GLN A 140 -3.64 -17.74 8.18
CA GLN A 140 -4.62 -18.39 9.05
C GLN A 140 -4.34 -18.05 10.51
N ARG A 141 -3.25 -17.33 10.76
CA ARG A 141 -2.83 -16.96 12.09
C ARG A 141 -3.37 -15.57 12.38
N ALA A 142 -3.91 -15.39 13.58
CA ALA A 142 -4.35 -14.07 14.05
C ALA A 142 -3.23 -13.02 13.93
N ASP A 143 -1.98 -13.47 14.05
CA ASP A 143 -0.77 -12.67 13.94
C ASP A 143 -0.65 -11.96 12.58
N ASP A 144 -1.10 -12.56 11.49
CA ASP A 144 -0.92 -11.99 10.14
C ASP A 144 -1.73 -10.69 9.93
N LEU A 145 -2.93 -10.61 10.52
CA LEU A 145 -3.75 -9.37 10.47
C LEU A 145 -3.16 -8.28 11.37
N ALA A 146 -2.58 -8.66 12.50
CA ALA A 146 -1.90 -7.73 13.38
C ALA A 146 -0.62 -7.19 12.73
N GLU A 147 0.15 -8.03 12.06
CA GLU A 147 1.35 -7.63 11.32
C GLU A 147 1.03 -6.71 10.15
N LEU A 148 -0.02 -7.01 9.37
CA LEU A 148 -0.46 -6.13 8.30
C LEU A 148 -0.90 -4.75 8.83
N ARG A 149 -1.50 -4.70 10.03
CA ARG A 149 -1.82 -3.42 10.70
C ARG A 149 -0.56 -2.62 11.00
N GLU A 150 0.49 -3.25 11.51
CA GLU A 150 1.77 -2.58 11.76
C GLU A 150 2.42 -2.11 10.45
N VAL A 151 2.38 -2.93 9.38
CA VAL A 151 2.86 -2.52 8.04
C VAL A 151 2.12 -1.29 7.53
N ALA A 152 0.80 -1.25 7.65
CA ALA A 152 0.01 -0.09 7.25
C ALA A 152 0.29 1.15 8.11
N ALA A 153 0.59 0.97 9.40
CA ALA A 153 0.95 2.06 10.30
C ALA A 153 2.36 2.61 10.05
N ASP A 154 3.30 1.76 9.64
CA ASP A 154 4.69 2.13 9.34
C ASP A 154 4.88 2.69 7.92
N ALA A 155 3.90 2.49 7.03
CA ALA A 155 3.96 2.99 5.66
C ALA A 155 3.92 4.54 5.62
N GLU A 156 4.70 5.14 4.70
CA GLU A 156 4.59 6.59 4.41
C GLU A 156 3.20 6.93 3.89
N GLU A 157 2.68 6.04 3.06
CA GLU A 157 1.40 6.18 2.38
C GLU A 157 0.94 4.82 1.87
N THR A 158 -0.37 4.67 1.70
CA THR A 158 -0.97 3.50 1.04
C THR A 158 -1.48 3.88 -0.34
N LEU A 159 -1.04 3.12 -1.34
CA LEU A 159 -1.36 3.29 -2.75
C LEU A 159 -2.35 2.20 -3.17
N LEU A 160 -3.60 2.58 -3.38
CA LEU A 160 -4.66 1.71 -3.89
C LEU A 160 -4.70 1.79 -5.42
N VAL A 161 -4.28 0.73 -6.10
CA VAL A 161 -4.14 0.70 -7.57
C VAL A 161 -5.43 0.23 -8.24
N LEU A 162 -6.24 1.18 -8.68
CA LEU A 162 -7.53 0.97 -9.34
C LEU A 162 -7.37 0.68 -10.84
N ASP A 163 -7.92 -0.45 -11.28
CA ASP A 163 -8.16 -0.71 -12.69
C ASP A 163 -9.43 0.00 -13.19
N ALA A 164 -9.71 -0.11 -14.49
CA ALA A 164 -10.88 0.52 -15.11
C ALA A 164 -12.24 0.02 -14.55
N ALA A 165 -12.27 -1.16 -13.92
CA ALA A 165 -13.46 -1.72 -13.27
C ALA A 165 -13.49 -1.43 -11.75
N ALA A 166 -12.48 -0.72 -11.23
CA ALA A 166 -12.23 -0.53 -9.81
C ALA A 166 -12.27 -1.85 -9.01
N THR A 167 -11.75 -2.95 -9.57
CA THR A 167 -11.76 -4.28 -8.92
C THR A 167 -11.24 -4.27 -7.48
N PRO A 168 -10.21 -3.50 -7.09
CA PRO A 168 -9.80 -3.44 -5.68
C PRO A 168 -10.92 -3.00 -4.73
N LEU A 169 -11.82 -2.11 -5.17
CA LEU A 169 -12.97 -1.67 -4.36
C LEU A 169 -14.04 -2.75 -4.19
N THR A 170 -13.95 -3.86 -4.92
CA THR A 170 -14.84 -5.01 -4.78
C THR A 170 -14.19 -6.17 -4.02
N ARG A 171 -12.95 -6.03 -3.52
CA ARG A 171 -12.14 -7.10 -2.92
C ARG A 171 -11.94 -6.84 -1.43
N LEU A 172 -12.34 -7.78 -0.59
CA LEU A 172 -12.35 -7.58 0.86
C LEU A 172 -10.95 -7.29 1.43
N TRP A 173 -9.92 -7.97 0.93
CA TRP A 173 -8.53 -7.72 1.32
C TRP A 173 -8.07 -6.28 1.00
N CYS A 174 -8.34 -5.79 -0.22
CA CYS A 174 -7.98 -4.42 -0.60
C CYS A 174 -8.74 -3.37 0.21
N LEU A 175 -10.02 -3.62 0.49
CA LEU A 175 -10.84 -2.75 1.35
C LEU A 175 -10.31 -2.73 2.79
N TYR A 176 -9.87 -3.88 3.30
CA TYR A 176 -9.28 -3.99 4.63
C TYR A 176 -7.95 -3.23 4.72
N GLU A 177 -7.05 -3.38 3.75
CA GLU A 177 -5.79 -2.63 3.67
C GLU A 177 -6.02 -1.11 3.61
N ALA A 178 -6.95 -0.67 2.76
CA ALA A 178 -7.33 0.74 2.67
C ALA A 178 -7.92 1.26 4.00
N TRP A 179 -8.73 0.45 4.68
CA TRP A 179 -9.29 0.83 5.98
C TRP A 179 -8.21 0.91 7.07
N LEU A 180 -7.26 -0.02 7.10
CA LEU A 180 -6.10 0.01 8.00
C LEU A 180 -5.29 1.30 7.80
N ALA A 181 -4.99 1.63 6.54
CA ALA A 181 -4.27 2.84 6.17
C ALA A 181 -5.01 4.12 6.59
N GLY A 182 -6.31 4.19 6.33
CA GLY A 182 -7.16 5.30 6.76
C GLY A 182 -7.13 5.51 8.28
N ARG A 183 -7.18 4.41 9.05
CA ARG A 183 -7.08 4.46 10.50
C ARG A 183 -5.70 4.89 10.99
N ALA A 184 -4.63 4.37 10.39
CA ALA A 184 -3.27 4.77 10.72
C ALA A 184 -3.06 6.28 10.49
N ALA A 185 -3.49 6.78 9.33
CA ALA A 185 -3.41 8.20 9.00
C ALA A 185 -4.23 9.08 9.97
N ALA A 186 -5.45 8.67 10.32
CA ALA A 186 -6.28 9.38 11.30
C ALA A 186 -5.63 9.38 12.70
N ALA A 187 -5.05 8.26 13.13
CA ALA A 187 -4.34 8.17 14.40
C ALA A 187 -3.10 9.08 14.43
N ALA A 188 -2.32 9.12 13.36
CA ALA A 188 -1.16 10.00 13.22
C ALA A 188 -1.57 11.49 13.26
N ALA A 189 -2.65 11.87 12.57
CA ALA A 189 -3.18 13.24 12.60
C ALA A 189 -3.63 13.66 14.01
N ASN A 190 -4.33 12.78 14.72
CA ASN A 190 -4.75 13.03 16.11
C ASN A 190 -3.54 13.18 17.06
N ALA A 191 -2.53 12.32 16.92
CA ALA A 191 -1.30 12.41 17.70
C ALA A 191 -0.55 13.74 17.44
N ALA A 192 -0.45 14.16 16.19
CA ALA A 192 0.16 15.44 15.82
C ALA A 192 -0.61 16.64 16.41
N ALA A 193 -1.94 16.63 16.36
CA ALA A 193 -2.78 17.67 16.95
C ALA A 193 -2.64 17.74 18.48
N ALA A 194 -2.55 16.60 19.17
CA ALA A 194 -2.31 16.52 20.60
C ALA A 194 -0.92 17.08 20.98
N ALA A 195 0.12 16.72 20.23
CA ALA A 195 1.48 17.22 20.43
C ALA A 195 1.57 18.75 20.22
N ALA A 196 0.92 19.27 19.17
CA ALA A 196 0.85 20.70 18.91
C ALA A 196 0.13 21.45 20.03
N SER A 197 -0.97 20.89 20.55
CA SER A 197 -1.71 21.46 21.68
C SER A 197 -0.86 21.49 22.95
N ALA A 198 -0.14 20.41 23.26
CA ALA A 198 0.78 20.35 24.40
C ALA A 198 1.92 21.37 24.28
N ALA A 199 2.49 21.54 23.08
CA ALA A 199 3.52 22.54 22.81
C ALA A 199 2.99 23.98 22.98
N ALA A 200 1.76 24.27 22.54
CA ALA A 200 1.13 25.57 22.71
C ALA A 200 0.89 25.93 24.19
N VAL A 201 0.42 24.95 24.98
CA VAL A 201 0.26 25.09 26.44
C VAL A 201 1.61 25.36 27.11
N SER A 202 2.65 24.61 26.74
CA SER A 202 4.00 24.80 27.29
C SER A 202 4.62 26.15 26.93
N ALA A 203 4.28 26.70 25.75
CA ALA A 203 4.74 28.01 25.29
C ALA A 203 3.93 29.20 25.85
N GLY A 204 2.97 28.96 26.76
CA GLY A 204 2.10 30.01 27.32
C GLY A 204 1.17 30.65 26.29
N ARG A 205 0.94 30.01 25.14
CA ARG A 205 0.04 30.48 24.09
C ARG A 205 -1.30 29.75 24.21
N LEU A 206 -2.22 30.32 24.98
CA LEU A 206 -3.61 29.85 25.13
C LEU A 206 -4.50 30.35 23.98
N GLU A 207 -4.07 30.18 22.73
CA GLU A 207 -4.94 30.45 21.58
C GLU A 207 -5.34 29.12 20.94
N PRO A 208 -6.63 28.77 20.89
CA PRO A 208 -7.10 27.56 20.23
C PRO A 208 -6.88 27.71 18.73
N ARG A 209 -5.82 27.08 18.21
CA ARG A 209 -5.54 27.04 16.77
C ARG A 209 -6.33 25.89 16.15
N ALA A 210 -7.16 26.19 15.16
CA ALA A 210 -7.88 25.19 14.37
C ALA A 210 -6.90 24.16 13.77
N ALA A 211 -7.34 22.90 13.70
CA ALA A 211 -6.58 21.79 13.13
C ALA A 211 -6.05 22.12 11.72
N PRO A 212 -4.87 21.61 11.32
CA PRO A 212 -4.38 21.79 9.96
C PRO A 212 -5.43 21.26 8.98
N ALA A 213 -5.75 22.07 7.97
CA ALA A 213 -6.61 21.63 6.88
C ALA A 213 -5.99 20.36 6.28
N LEU A 214 -6.76 19.27 6.31
CA LEU A 214 -6.45 18.07 5.53
C LEU A 214 -6.19 18.52 4.09
N LEU A 215 -5.10 18.02 3.51
CA LEU A 215 -4.69 18.27 2.13
C LEU A 215 -5.91 18.21 1.21
N GLU A 216 -6.14 19.27 0.44
CA GLU A 216 -7.11 19.28 -0.66
C GLU A 216 -6.95 17.98 -1.47
N PRO A 217 -8.04 17.22 -1.73
CA PRO A 217 -7.94 15.93 -2.40
C PRO A 217 -7.23 16.12 -3.75
N ALA A 218 -6.09 15.45 -3.90
CA ALA A 218 -5.18 15.60 -5.05
C ALA A 218 -5.78 15.12 -6.39
N LEU A 219 -7.01 14.62 -6.37
CA LEU A 219 -7.77 14.26 -7.56
C LEU A 219 -8.94 15.23 -7.66
N GLY A 220 -9.14 15.82 -8.85
CA GLY A 220 -10.30 16.65 -9.21
C GLY A 220 -11.65 15.91 -9.20
N LEU A 221 -11.84 14.99 -8.25
CA LEU A 221 -13.03 14.26 -7.90
C LEU A 221 -13.95 15.09 -6.99
N GLY A 222 -13.95 16.42 -7.11
CA GLY A 222 -14.77 17.36 -6.32
C GLY A 222 -16.29 17.19 -6.45
N GLY A 223 -16.76 16.09 -7.03
CA GLY A 223 -18.15 15.64 -7.01
C GLY A 223 -18.34 14.11 -6.87
N ALA A 224 -17.28 13.33 -6.66
CA ALA A 224 -17.34 11.86 -6.69
C ALA A 224 -17.58 11.18 -5.33
N ALA A 225 -17.61 11.95 -4.22
CA ALA A 225 -17.90 11.41 -2.88
C ALA A 225 -19.26 10.67 -2.81
N ALA A 226 -20.17 10.98 -3.74
CA ALA A 226 -21.49 10.36 -3.84
C ALA A 226 -21.50 8.93 -4.42
N PHE A 227 -20.40 8.41 -5.00
CA PHE A 227 -20.46 7.17 -5.80
C PHE A 227 -19.69 5.97 -5.26
N ILE A 228 -18.85 6.11 -4.24
CA ILE A 228 -18.13 4.96 -3.68
C ILE A 228 -19.04 4.24 -2.68
N ASP A 229 -19.92 3.37 -3.18
CA ASP A 229 -20.69 2.47 -2.33
C ASP A 229 -19.87 1.22 -1.99
N VAL A 230 -19.31 1.19 -0.78
CA VAL A 230 -18.53 0.04 -0.29
C VAL A 230 -19.42 -0.87 0.53
N ASP A 231 -19.75 -2.03 -0.02
CA ASP A 231 -20.43 -3.10 0.70
C ASP A 231 -19.42 -4.18 1.13
N LEU A 232 -19.02 -4.11 2.41
CA LEU A 232 -18.08 -5.06 3.01
C LEU A 232 -18.62 -6.50 3.04
N HIS A 233 -19.94 -6.69 3.11
CA HIS A 233 -20.54 -8.02 3.09
C HIS A 233 -20.48 -8.66 1.72
N ARG A 234 -20.64 -7.86 0.66
CA ARG A 234 -20.62 -8.34 -0.73
C ARG A 234 -19.23 -8.34 -1.35
N ALA A 235 -18.24 -7.79 -0.67
CA ALA A 235 -16.87 -7.80 -1.12
C ALA A 235 -16.40 -9.25 -1.39
N ALA A 236 -15.74 -9.44 -2.53
CA ALA A 236 -15.21 -10.73 -2.96
C ALA A 236 -13.98 -11.12 -2.14
N VAL A 237 -13.87 -12.41 -1.85
CA VAL A 237 -12.71 -13.04 -1.19
C VAL A 237 -12.16 -14.13 -2.10
N SER A 238 -10.85 -14.34 -2.05
CA SER A 238 -10.25 -15.54 -2.67
C SER A 238 -10.54 -16.79 -1.83
N GLU A 239 -10.51 -16.64 -0.51
CA GLU A 239 -10.68 -17.72 0.46
C GLU A 239 -11.80 -17.36 1.45
N GLU A 240 -12.79 -18.24 1.61
CA GLU A 240 -13.95 -17.95 2.47
C GLU A 240 -13.58 -17.86 3.96
N ALA A 241 -12.51 -18.55 4.38
CA ALA A 241 -11.99 -18.46 5.74
C ALA A 241 -11.52 -17.04 6.12
N ASP A 242 -11.06 -16.25 5.16
CA ASP A 242 -10.62 -14.87 5.39
C ASP A 242 -11.80 -13.94 5.65
N ARG A 243 -12.97 -14.20 5.02
CA ARG A 243 -14.17 -13.37 5.16
C ARG A 243 -14.55 -13.20 6.62
N GLY A 244 -14.74 -14.30 7.33
CA GLY A 244 -15.17 -14.26 8.73
C GLY A 244 -14.20 -13.49 9.62
N ARG A 245 -12.89 -13.67 9.38
CA ARG A 245 -11.83 -13.05 10.18
C ARG A 245 -11.69 -11.55 9.93
N ILE A 246 -11.63 -11.14 8.67
CA ILE A 246 -11.52 -9.73 8.29
C ILE A 246 -12.76 -8.97 8.74
N LEU A 247 -13.97 -9.52 8.52
CA LEU A 247 -15.20 -8.88 8.96
C LEU A 247 -15.28 -8.77 10.48
N ALA A 248 -14.85 -9.80 11.23
CA ALA A 248 -14.80 -9.75 12.69
C ALA A 248 -13.82 -8.68 13.21
N GLU A 249 -12.65 -8.55 12.57
CA GLU A 249 -11.67 -7.52 12.90
C GLU A 249 -12.20 -6.10 12.62
N LEU A 250 -12.76 -5.87 11.43
CA LEU A 250 -13.39 -4.60 11.04
C LEU A 250 -14.50 -4.20 12.02
N ALA A 251 -15.37 -5.16 12.36
CA ALA A 251 -16.44 -5.00 13.33
C ALA A 251 -15.92 -4.63 14.72
N SER A 252 -15.00 -5.43 15.25
CA SER A 252 -14.47 -5.27 16.61
C SER A 252 -13.76 -3.93 16.78
N ALA A 253 -12.90 -3.58 15.82
CA ALA A 253 -12.15 -2.34 15.86
C ALA A 253 -13.01 -1.08 15.69
N SER A 254 -14.08 -1.16 14.89
CA SER A 254 -15.00 -0.05 14.70
C SER A 254 -15.94 0.13 15.89
N ALA A 255 -16.37 -0.98 16.52
CA ALA A 255 -17.15 -0.93 17.76
C ALA A 255 -16.37 -0.27 18.91
N ALA A 256 -15.05 -0.47 18.97
CA ALA A 256 -14.19 0.15 19.99
C ALA A 256 -14.11 1.68 19.90
N THR A 257 -14.44 2.27 18.74
CA THR A 257 -14.43 3.73 18.52
C THR A 257 -15.82 4.34 18.37
N ALA A 258 -16.87 3.51 18.29
CA ALA A 258 -18.25 3.94 18.14
C ALA A 258 -18.81 4.57 19.43
N SER A 259 -19.66 5.59 19.27
CA SER A 259 -20.48 6.09 20.38
C SER A 259 -21.54 5.05 20.77
N ALA A 260 -22.04 5.11 22.00
CA ALA A 260 -23.10 4.21 22.47
C ALA A 260 -24.37 4.25 21.59
N ALA A 261 -24.69 5.40 21.01
CA ALA A 261 -25.82 5.56 20.09
C ALA A 261 -25.57 4.88 18.72
N SER A 262 -24.33 4.96 18.21
CA SER A 262 -23.95 4.30 16.95
C SER A 262 -23.90 2.78 17.11
N ALA A 263 -23.42 2.28 18.25
CA ALA A 263 -23.34 0.84 18.53
C ALA A 263 -24.73 0.16 18.60
N ALA A 264 -25.76 0.88 19.04
CA ALA A 264 -27.13 0.36 19.06
C ALA A 264 -27.75 0.24 17.66
N ALA A 265 -27.34 1.10 16.71
CA ALA A 265 -27.86 1.12 15.35
C ALA A 265 -27.14 0.13 14.40
N ASP A 266 -25.90 -0.24 14.73
CA ASP A 266 -25.07 -1.18 13.98
C ASP A 266 -24.43 -2.22 14.92
N PRO A 267 -25.20 -3.24 15.36
CA PRO A 267 -24.70 -4.25 16.30
C PRO A 267 -23.51 -5.04 15.77
N GLY A 268 -23.31 -5.03 14.44
CA GLY A 268 -22.20 -5.71 13.77
C GLY A 268 -20.97 -4.82 13.53
N GLY A 269 -21.04 -3.51 13.78
CA GLY A 269 -19.93 -2.56 13.59
C GLY A 269 -19.43 -2.37 12.15
N LEU A 270 -20.03 -3.05 11.17
CA LEU A 270 -19.57 -3.05 9.78
C LEU A 270 -20.04 -1.82 9.00
N ALA A 271 -21.18 -1.23 9.35
CA ALA A 271 -21.61 0.04 8.76
C ALA A 271 -20.66 1.16 9.21
N ALA A 272 -20.23 1.15 10.48
CA ALA A 272 -19.21 2.07 10.98
C ALA A 272 -17.86 1.87 10.27
N ALA A 273 -17.42 0.63 10.06
CA ALA A 273 -16.21 0.32 9.31
C ALA A 273 -16.27 0.82 7.86
N GLY A 274 -17.40 0.58 7.18
CA GLY A 274 -17.65 1.04 5.81
C GLY A 274 -17.66 2.56 5.69
N GLN A 275 -18.23 3.25 6.67
CA GLN A 275 -18.22 4.72 6.74
C GLN A 275 -16.78 5.26 6.93
N GLN A 276 -16.00 4.69 7.85
CA GLN A 276 -14.60 5.07 8.06
C GLN A 276 -13.76 4.88 6.79
N LEU A 277 -13.95 3.76 6.08
CA LEU A 277 -13.27 3.50 4.83
C LEU A 277 -13.67 4.51 3.73
N ARG A 278 -14.96 4.81 3.61
CA ARG A 278 -15.44 5.83 2.67
C ARG A 278 -14.81 7.19 2.96
N GLU A 279 -14.78 7.60 4.23
CA GLU A 279 -14.15 8.85 4.67
C GLU A 279 -12.66 8.86 4.34
N ALA A 280 -11.94 7.77 4.60
CA ALA A 280 -10.52 7.65 4.28
C ALA A 280 -10.24 7.79 2.77
N LEU A 281 -11.06 7.15 1.92
CA LEU A 281 -10.95 7.25 0.46
C LEU A 281 -11.26 8.66 -0.04
N VAL A 282 -12.32 9.30 0.47
CA VAL A 282 -12.75 10.64 0.05
C VAL A 282 -11.79 11.72 0.53
N ALA A 283 -11.26 11.60 1.75
CA ALA A 283 -10.30 12.53 2.32
C ALA A 283 -8.88 12.36 1.76
N GLY A 284 -8.65 11.38 0.87
CA GLY A 284 -7.34 11.12 0.30
C GLY A 284 -6.31 10.57 1.30
N LEU A 285 -6.76 9.94 2.39
CA LEU A 285 -5.88 9.24 3.34
C LEU A 285 -5.31 7.95 2.73
N VAL A 286 -5.96 7.46 1.67
CA VAL A 286 -5.48 6.37 0.81
C VAL A 286 -5.40 6.93 -0.60
N THR A 287 -4.20 6.93 -1.18
CA THR A 287 -4.00 7.47 -2.52
C THR A 287 -4.48 6.48 -3.56
N GLN A 288 -5.41 6.93 -4.39
CA GLN A 288 -6.03 6.13 -5.44
C GLN A 288 -5.27 6.35 -6.76
N LEU A 289 -4.61 5.32 -7.25
CA LEU A 289 -3.90 5.34 -8.53
C LEU A 289 -4.78 4.71 -9.59
N SER A 290 -5.08 5.44 -10.66
CA SER A 290 -5.82 4.88 -11.79
C SER A 290 -4.85 4.31 -12.82
N VAL A 291 -5.11 3.10 -13.30
CA VAL A 291 -4.46 2.57 -14.52
C VAL A 291 -4.92 3.45 -15.68
N THR A 292 -4.10 4.43 -16.06
CA THR A 292 -4.34 5.18 -17.28
C THR A 292 -3.98 4.30 -18.48
N GLY A 293 -4.69 4.45 -19.60
CA GLY A 293 -4.53 3.65 -20.82
C GLY A 293 -3.07 3.60 -21.33
N PRO A 294 -2.79 2.79 -22.37
CA PRO A 294 -1.46 2.27 -22.69
C PRO A 294 -0.37 3.32 -22.51
N LEU A 295 0.51 3.10 -21.52
CA LEU A 295 1.66 3.96 -21.29
C LEU A 295 2.45 4.06 -22.59
N THR A 296 2.70 5.28 -23.05
CA THR A 296 3.79 5.56 -23.98
C THR A 296 5.06 4.96 -23.36
N PRO A 297 5.81 4.08 -24.04
CA PRO A 297 6.97 3.43 -23.46
C PRO A 297 7.94 4.49 -22.92
N LEU A 298 8.35 4.34 -21.66
CA LEU A 298 9.43 5.16 -21.10
C LEU A 298 10.67 4.98 -21.99
N PRO A 299 11.40 6.05 -22.32
CA PRO A 299 12.65 5.92 -23.03
C PRO A 299 13.59 5.01 -22.21
N PRO A 300 14.34 4.10 -22.86
CA PRO A 300 15.27 3.24 -22.15
C PRO A 300 16.24 4.10 -21.33
N PRO A 301 16.67 3.63 -20.14
CA PRO A 301 17.69 4.32 -19.37
C PRO A 301 18.93 4.54 -20.25
N PRO A 302 19.64 5.67 -20.11
CA PRO A 302 20.87 5.91 -20.86
C PRO A 302 21.83 4.75 -20.59
N LEU A 303 22.33 4.14 -21.67
CA LEU A 303 23.37 3.12 -21.57
C LEU A 303 24.58 3.73 -20.84
N PRO A 304 25.24 2.99 -19.93
CA PRO A 304 26.50 3.44 -19.37
C PRO A 304 27.49 3.70 -20.52
N PRO A 305 28.35 4.73 -20.40
CA PRO A 305 29.34 5.02 -21.43
C PRO A 305 30.18 3.76 -21.68
N TYR A 306 30.30 3.38 -22.95
CA TYR A 306 31.16 2.27 -23.35
C TYR A 306 32.58 2.52 -22.84
N PRO A 307 33.24 1.53 -22.22
CA PRO A 307 34.67 1.65 -21.97
C PRO A 307 35.38 1.88 -23.31
N PRO A 308 36.42 2.74 -23.33
CA PRO A 308 37.20 2.97 -24.55
C PRO A 308 37.72 1.62 -25.07
N ALA A 309 37.59 1.40 -26.38
CA ALA A 309 38.14 0.23 -27.04
C ALA A 309 39.64 0.14 -26.75
N ALA A 310 40.07 -1.02 -26.25
CA ALA A 310 41.47 -1.36 -26.04
C ALA A 310 42.14 -1.78 -27.36
#